data_AF-A0A4R3KRA5-F1
#
_entry.id   AF-A0A4R3KRA5-F1
#
_cell.length_a   1.000
_cell.length_b   1.000
_cell.length_c   1.000
_cell.angle_alpha   90.00
_cell.angle_beta   90.00
_cell.angle_gamma   90.00
#
_symmetry.space_group_name_H-M   'P 1'
#
loop_
_entity.id
_entity.type
_entity.pdbx_description
1 polymer ?
#
loop_
_entity_poly.entity_id
_entity_poly.type
_entity_poly.pdbx_seq_one_letter_code
_entity_poly.pdbx_strand_id
1 'polypeptide(L)'
;MRNLAIHTTLCGFFLLLLTGQTTPGCQSQQGIEGKIVFESGNQMPGPGVQREPAKGVKRELLIYPLLKATELEAEGNGFYSEPAQPPVKTVTSNDDGSFRVQLPPGNYSLLVREKEKLYANLSDGAGHIHPVEVKPNEMLQIEFKITYAAHY
;
A
#
# COMPACT_ATOMS: atom_id res chain seq x y z
N MET A 1 -39.67 69.31 22.83
CA MET A 1 -38.39 69.90 22.35
C MET A 1 -37.28 69.38 23.26
N ARG A 2 -36.25 68.72 22.70
CA ARG A 2 -34.81 68.65 23.10
C ARG A 2 -34.50 68.70 24.61
N ASN A 3 -33.75 67.82 25.28
CA ASN A 3 -32.52 67.07 24.96
C ASN A 3 -32.21 66.13 26.17
N LEU A 4 -31.76 64.90 25.95
CA LEU A 4 -30.38 64.38 26.14
C LEU A 4 -29.87 64.28 27.60
N ALA A 5 -29.72 63.05 28.09
CA ALA A 5 -28.71 62.68 29.09
C ALA A 5 -28.22 61.24 28.81
N ILE A 6 -26.95 61.16 28.39
CA ILE A 6 -26.16 59.96 28.16
C ILE A 6 -25.61 59.52 29.52
N HIS A 7 -25.60 58.22 29.85
CA HIS A 7 -24.58 57.59 30.71
C HIS A 7 -24.55 56.07 30.44
N THR A 8 -23.53 55.67 29.69
CA THR A 8 -22.58 54.57 29.91
C THR A 8 -23.06 53.32 30.66
N THR A 9 -22.84 52.11 30.12
CA THR A 9 -22.14 50.99 30.80
C THR A 9 -22.14 49.68 29.97
N LEU A 10 -20.93 49.09 29.84
CA LEU A 10 -20.55 47.70 29.55
C LEU A 10 -21.00 47.07 28.22
N CYS A 11 -20.09 46.84 27.27
CA CYS A 11 -19.11 45.72 27.23
C CYS A 11 -19.81 44.36 27.14
N GLY A 12 -19.80 43.76 25.94
CA GLY A 12 -20.38 42.44 25.71
C GLY A 12 -20.42 42.04 24.24
N PHE A 13 -19.39 42.39 23.47
CA PHE A 13 -19.20 41.86 22.13
C PHE A 13 -18.62 40.43 22.26
N PHE A 14 -19.48 39.45 22.56
CA PHE A 14 -19.08 38.05 22.50
C PHE A 14 -19.46 37.49 21.12
N LEU A 15 -18.64 37.86 20.15
CA LEU A 15 -18.62 37.22 18.84
C LEU A 15 -18.15 35.79 19.07
N LEU A 16 -19.10 34.84 19.13
CA LEU A 16 -18.82 33.41 19.20
C LEU A 16 -18.23 32.99 17.84
N LEU A 17 -16.94 33.26 17.66
CA LEU A 17 -16.13 32.63 16.63
C LEU A 17 -16.16 31.13 16.92
N LEU A 18 -17.01 30.41 16.18
CA LEU A 18 -16.80 28.98 15.93
C LEU A 18 -15.47 28.85 15.19
N THR A 19 -14.36 28.87 15.93
CA THR A 19 -13.11 28.32 15.47
C THR A 19 -13.35 26.82 15.32
N GLY A 20 -13.68 26.40 14.11
CA GLY A 20 -13.56 25.02 13.69
C GLY A 20 -12.11 24.63 13.94
N GLN A 21 -11.88 23.89 15.02
CA GLN A 21 -10.61 23.23 15.29
C GLN A 21 -10.40 22.28 14.12
N THR A 22 -9.62 22.70 13.13
CA THR A 22 -9.06 21.79 12.14
C THR A 22 -8.20 20.82 12.93
N THR A 23 -8.75 19.65 13.22
CA THR A 23 -8.00 18.56 13.83
C THR A 23 -6.81 18.31 12.92
N PRO A 24 -5.57 18.43 13.40
CA PRO A 24 -4.41 17.99 12.62
C PRO A 24 -4.65 16.53 12.33
N GLY A 25 -4.96 16.21 11.06
CA GLY A 25 -5.25 14.85 10.64
C GLY A 25 -4.10 13.97 11.11
N CYS A 26 -4.39 13.04 12.02
CA CYS A 26 -3.44 12.03 12.44
C CYS A 26 -2.98 11.33 11.16
N GLN A 27 -1.76 11.66 10.72
CA GLN A 27 -1.14 10.97 9.61
C GLN A 27 -1.17 9.49 9.98
N SER A 28 -1.89 8.69 9.21
CA SER A 28 -2.01 7.25 9.43
C SER A 28 -0.60 6.68 9.58
N GLN A 29 -0.23 6.26 10.80
CA GLN A 29 1.08 5.65 11.11
C GLN A 29 1.15 4.19 10.67
N GLN A 30 0.20 3.76 9.85
CA GLN A 30 0.02 2.38 9.46
C GLN A 30 -0.13 2.20 7.96
N GLY A 31 0.23 1.01 7.50
CA GLY A 31 0.19 0.64 6.10
C GLY A 31 1.32 -0.31 5.75
N ILE A 32 1.84 -0.17 4.53
CA ILE A 32 2.87 -1.05 3.98
C ILE A 32 3.99 -0.19 3.42
N GLU A 33 5.22 -0.56 3.71
CA GLU A 33 6.42 0.01 3.09
C GLU A 33 7.40 -1.10 2.77
N GLY A 34 8.24 -0.88 1.77
CA GLY A 34 9.12 -1.95 1.34
C GLY A 34 9.78 -1.71 0.00
N LYS A 35 10.25 -2.82 -0.57
CA LYS A 35 10.86 -2.85 -1.90
C LYS A 35 10.17 -3.88 -2.80
N ILE A 36 10.03 -3.53 -4.08
CA ILE A 36 9.71 -4.47 -5.16
C ILE A 36 11.02 -4.79 -5.87
N VAL A 37 11.39 -6.05 -5.89
CA VAL A 37 12.63 -6.53 -6.50
C VAL A 37 12.34 -7.55 -7.60
N PHE A 38 13.13 -7.51 -8.66
CA PHE A 38 13.07 -8.46 -9.76
C PHE A 38 14.31 -9.36 -9.71
N GLU A 39 14.08 -10.66 -9.64
CA GLU A 39 15.09 -11.70 -9.75
C GLU A 39 14.96 -12.37 -11.13
N SER A 40 16.09 -12.51 -11.81
CA SER A 40 16.16 -13.15 -13.12
C SER A 40 17.40 -14.03 -13.25
N GLY A 41 17.40 -14.88 -14.27
CA GLY A 41 18.55 -15.70 -14.60
C GLY A 41 18.80 -16.82 -13.60
N ASN A 42 20.05 -17.26 -13.52
CA ASN A 42 20.44 -18.39 -12.67
C ASN A 42 20.59 -17.96 -11.20
N GLN A 43 19.73 -18.50 -10.34
CA GLN A 43 19.72 -18.29 -8.89
C GLN A 43 20.15 -19.55 -8.10
N MET A 44 20.50 -20.65 -8.79
CA MET A 44 20.98 -21.89 -8.19
C MET A 44 22.20 -21.66 -7.29
N PRO A 45 22.21 -22.17 -6.04
CA PRO A 45 23.44 -22.22 -5.26
C PRO A 45 24.45 -23.20 -5.87
N GLY A 46 25.72 -22.80 -5.95
CA GLY A 46 26.82 -23.68 -6.37
C GLY A 46 28.18 -23.17 -5.88
N PRO A 47 29.18 -24.06 -5.71
CA PRO A 47 30.53 -23.66 -5.30
C PRO A 47 31.11 -22.64 -6.30
N GLY A 48 31.50 -21.46 -5.81
CA GLY A 48 32.08 -20.40 -6.64
C GLY A 48 31.11 -19.67 -7.58
N VAL A 49 29.81 -19.97 -7.50
CA VAL A 49 28.78 -19.27 -8.30
C VAL A 49 28.25 -18.08 -7.52
N GLN A 50 28.45 -16.88 -8.05
CA GLN A 50 27.82 -15.67 -7.52
C GLN A 50 26.41 -15.55 -8.10
N ARG A 51 25.40 -15.49 -7.24
CA ARG A 51 24.02 -15.21 -7.66
C ARG A 51 23.91 -13.80 -8.21
N GLU A 52 23.11 -13.63 -9.25
CA GLU A 52 22.74 -12.29 -9.68
C GLU A 52 21.90 -11.63 -8.58
N PRO A 53 22.28 -10.42 -8.11
CA PRO A 53 21.53 -9.74 -7.07
C PRO A 53 20.15 -9.33 -7.57
N ALA A 54 19.14 -9.46 -6.72
CA ALA A 54 17.81 -8.93 -6.98
C ALA A 54 17.89 -7.41 -7.21
N LYS A 55 17.21 -6.92 -8.25
CA LYS A 55 17.24 -5.50 -8.63
C LYS A 55 15.94 -4.85 -8.22
N GLY A 56 16.02 -3.71 -7.53
CA GLY A 56 14.85 -2.86 -7.30
C GLY A 56 14.24 -2.42 -8.63
N VAL A 57 12.91 -2.43 -8.73
CA VAL A 57 12.21 -2.09 -9.97
C VAL A 57 11.00 -1.20 -9.73
N LYS A 58 10.80 -0.24 -10.63
CA LYS A 58 9.58 0.57 -10.71
C LYS A 58 8.43 -0.26 -11.28
N ARG A 59 7.41 -0.49 -10.47
CA ARG A 59 6.22 -1.28 -10.79
C ARG A 59 4.99 -0.74 -10.08
N GLU A 60 3.83 -1.01 -10.66
CA GLU A 60 2.56 -0.75 -10.02
C GLU A 60 2.21 -1.93 -9.10
N LEU A 61 2.09 -1.65 -7.81
CA LEU A 61 1.59 -2.55 -6.79
C LEU A 61 0.10 -2.27 -6.56
N LEU A 62 -0.71 -3.31 -6.76
CA LEU A 62 -2.15 -3.30 -6.57
C LEU A 62 -2.47 -4.04 -5.29
N ILE A 63 -3.25 -3.40 -4.44
CA ILE A 63 -3.65 -3.88 -3.14
C ILE A 63 -5.14 -4.16 -3.21
N TYR A 64 -5.51 -5.43 -3.04
CA TYR A 64 -6.90 -5.88 -2.99
C TYR A 64 -7.27 -6.30 -1.58
N PRO A 65 -8.57 -6.32 -1.24
CA PRO A 65 -9.05 -7.17 -0.14
C PRO A 65 -8.50 -8.59 -0.31
N LEU A 66 -8.30 -9.31 0.79
CA LEU A 66 -7.74 -10.67 0.77
C LEU A 66 -8.43 -11.55 -0.30
N LEU A 67 -7.66 -11.98 -1.31
CA LEU A 67 -8.12 -12.78 -2.44
C LEU A 67 -7.70 -14.25 -2.27
N LYS A 68 -8.53 -15.16 -2.75
CA LYS A 68 -8.17 -16.57 -2.90
C LYS A 68 -7.75 -16.89 -4.33
N ALA A 69 -6.78 -17.79 -4.47
CA ALA A 69 -6.33 -18.26 -5.79
C ALA A 69 -7.45 -18.90 -6.62
N THR A 70 -8.49 -19.43 -5.97
CA THR A 70 -9.68 -20.02 -6.64
C THR A 70 -10.63 -18.98 -7.21
N GLU A 71 -10.50 -17.70 -6.85
CA GLU A 71 -11.35 -16.61 -7.32
C GLU A 71 -10.82 -15.98 -8.61
N LEU A 72 -9.55 -16.22 -8.95
CA LEU A 72 -8.89 -15.70 -10.15
C LEU A 72 -8.49 -16.85 -11.08
N GLU A 73 -8.40 -16.54 -12.37
CA GLU A 73 -7.85 -17.47 -13.34
C GLU A 73 -6.32 -17.48 -13.22
N ALA A 74 -5.75 -18.65 -12.97
CA ALA A 74 -4.30 -18.82 -12.96
C ALA A 74 -3.78 -18.97 -14.40
N GLU A 75 -2.86 -18.09 -14.79
CA GLU A 75 -2.28 -18.04 -16.14
C GLU A 75 -0.89 -18.69 -16.22
N GLY A 76 -0.46 -19.34 -15.13
CA GLY A 76 0.84 -20.01 -15.00
C GLY A 76 1.96 -19.10 -14.48
N ASN A 77 3.04 -19.69 -13.97
CA ASN A 77 4.22 -18.98 -13.46
C ASN A 77 3.94 -17.81 -12.46
N GLY A 78 2.90 -17.94 -11.63
CA GLY A 78 2.51 -16.90 -10.66
C GLY A 78 1.70 -15.74 -11.26
N PHE A 79 1.28 -15.85 -12.53
CA PHE A 79 0.39 -14.88 -13.16
C PHE A 79 -1.08 -15.23 -12.93
N TYR A 80 -1.88 -14.17 -12.80
CA TYR A 80 -3.32 -14.21 -12.61
C TYR A 80 -4.00 -13.20 -13.54
N SER A 81 -5.24 -13.51 -13.89
CA SER A 81 -6.13 -12.54 -14.52
C SER A 81 -6.48 -11.40 -13.57
N GLU A 82 -6.97 -10.30 -14.14
CA GLU A 82 -7.43 -9.14 -13.36
C GLU A 82 -8.70 -9.50 -12.54
N PRO A 83 -8.73 -9.23 -11.23
CA PRO A 83 -9.94 -9.35 -10.44
C PRO A 83 -11.05 -8.45 -10.98
N ALA A 84 -12.30 -8.92 -10.93
CA ALA A 84 -13.46 -8.11 -11.36
C ALA A 84 -13.68 -6.87 -10.48
N GLN A 85 -13.29 -6.96 -9.20
CA GLN A 85 -13.33 -5.82 -8.28
C GLN A 85 -12.08 -4.95 -8.43
N PRO A 86 -12.17 -3.63 -8.31
CA PRO A 86 -11.00 -2.76 -8.35
C PRO A 86 -10.11 -2.93 -7.10
N PRO A 87 -8.82 -2.57 -7.17
CA PRO A 87 -7.96 -2.52 -6.00
C PRO A 87 -8.45 -1.46 -4.99
N VAL A 88 -8.28 -1.72 -3.70
CA VAL A 88 -8.52 -0.71 -2.65
C VAL A 88 -7.48 0.40 -2.67
N LYS A 89 -6.27 0.09 -3.15
CA LYS A 89 -5.19 1.03 -3.28
C LYS A 89 -4.20 0.57 -4.35
N THR A 90 -3.64 1.54 -5.05
CA THR A 90 -2.56 1.33 -6.02
C THR A 90 -1.41 2.25 -5.67
N VAL A 91 -0.18 1.74 -5.72
CA VAL A 91 1.04 2.52 -5.51
C VAL A 91 2.10 2.12 -6.53
N THR A 92 2.79 3.10 -7.09
CA THR A 92 3.94 2.84 -7.97
C THR A 92 5.21 2.92 -7.15
N SER A 93 6.07 1.89 -7.23
CA SER A 93 7.40 1.94 -6.61
C SER A 93 8.34 2.89 -7.36
N ASN A 94 9.36 3.36 -6.67
CA ASN A 94 10.45 4.15 -7.23
C ASN A 94 11.37 3.27 -8.10
N ASP A 95 12.31 3.90 -8.80
CA ASP A 95 13.27 3.21 -9.66
C ASP A 95 14.17 2.23 -8.88
N ASP A 96 14.41 2.49 -7.59
CA ASP A 96 15.14 1.58 -6.69
C ASP A 96 14.24 0.49 -6.04
N GLY A 97 12.99 0.40 -6.50
CA GLY A 97 11.97 -0.51 -5.99
C GLY A 97 11.25 -0.06 -4.72
N SER A 98 11.67 1.03 -4.07
CA SER A 98 11.07 1.46 -2.80
C SER A 98 9.63 1.96 -2.98
N PHE A 99 8.76 1.67 -2.02
CA PHE A 99 7.41 2.23 -1.96
C PHE A 99 6.94 2.37 -0.51
N ARG A 100 5.93 3.23 -0.31
CA ARG A 100 5.23 3.42 0.96
C ARG A 100 3.78 3.77 0.68
N VAL A 101 2.85 3.13 1.39
CA VAL A 101 1.42 3.36 1.24
C VAL A 101 0.71 3.23 2.57
N GLN A 102 -0.10 4.23 2.91
CA GLN A 102 -0.95 4.19 4.10
C GLN A 102 -2.18 3.33 3.82
N LEU A 103 -2.51 2.45 4.77
CA LEU A 103 -3.62 1.50 4.64
C LEU A 103 -4.23 1.22 6.03
N PRO A 104 -5.57 1.17 6.17
CA PRO A 104 -6.21 0.82 7.43
C PRO A 104 -5.88 -0.63 7.85
N PRO A 105 -6.15 -1.01 9.12
CA PRO A 105 -5.84 -2.36 9.58
C PRO A 105 -6.71 -3.38 8.83
N GLY A 106 -6.12 -4.51 8.45
CA GLY A 106 -6.82 -5.53 7.69
C GLY A 106 -5.89 -6.52 6.99
N ASN A 107 -6.52 -7.50 6.34
CA ASN A 107 -5.82 -8.50 5.52
C ASN A 107 -6.01 -8.17 4.04
N TYR A 108 -4.90 -8.21 3.30
CA TYR A 108 -4.85 -7.79 1.91
C TYR A 108 -4.08 -8.79 1.06
N SER A 109 -4.40 -8.81 -0.22
CA SER A 109 -3.60 -9.48 -1.24
C SER A 109 -2.81 -8.46 -2.03
N LEU A 110 -1.53 -8.74 -2.24
CA LEU A 110 -0.63 -7.88 -3.01
C LEU A 110 -0.35 -8.52 -4.36
N LEU A 111 -0.56 -7.76 -5.43
CA LEU A 111 -0.24 -8.17 -6.79
C LEU A 111 0.51 -7.05 -7.50
N VAL A 112 1.49 -7.40 -8.31
CA VAL A 112 2.23 -6.44 -9.14
C VAL A 112 1.73 -6.53 -10.57
N ARG A 113 1.50 -5.37 -11.22
CA ARG A 113 1.19 -5.35 -12.64
C ARG A 113 2.43 -5.59 -13.49
N GLU A 114 2.34 -6.61 -14.33
CA GLU A 114 3.36 -7.02 -15.28
C GLU A 114 2.73 -7.09 -16.67
N LYS A 115 2.91 -6.02 -17.46
CA LYS A 115 2.20 -5.80 -18.73
C LYS A 115 0.68 -5.81 -18.51
N GLU A 116 -0.03 -6.73 -19.16
CA GLU A 116 -1.50 -6.85 -19.08
C GLU A 116 -1.96 -7.82 -17.98
N LYS A 117 -1.04 -8.45 -17.25
CA LYS A 117 -1.34 -9.47 -16.24
C LYS A 117 -0.93 -9.01 -14.85
N LEU A 118 -1.47 -9.69 -13.86
CA LEU A 118 -1.08 -9.52 -12.46
C LEU A 118 -0.17 -10.66 -12.04
N TYR A 119 0.87 -10.34 -11.27
CA TYR A 119 1.84 -11.29 -10.77
C TYR A 119 1.84 -11.30 -9.23
N ALA A 120 1.86 -12.49 -8.65
CA ALA A 120 2.07 -12.68 -7.23
C ALA A 120 2.78 -14.02 -6.96
N ASN A 121 3.67 -14.00 -5.98
CA ASN A 121 4.36 -15.20 -5.51
C ASN A 121 3.60 -15.83 -4.34
N LEU A 122 3.52 -17.17 -4.36
CA LEU A 122 3.14 -18.03 -3.23
C LEU A 122 1.75 -17.77 -2.60
N SER A 123 1.15 -18.87 -2.14
CA SER A 123 -0.03 -18.86 -1.27
C SER A 123 0.36 -19.33 0.12
N ASP A 124 -0.34 -18.80 1.14
CA ASP A 124 -0.12 -19.08 2.57
C ASP A 124 -0.47 -20.51 3.04
N GLY A 125 -0.56 -21.47 2.11
CA GLY A 125 -1.07 -22.82 2.38
C GLY A 125 -2.58 -22.89 2.63
N ALA A 126 -3.25 -21.77 2.91
CA ALA A 126 -4.71 -21.64 2.95
C ALA A 126 -5.30 -21.18 1.62
N GLY A 127 -4.45 -20.93 0.62
CA GLY A 127 -4.84 -20.61 -0.75
C GLY A 127 -5.08 -19.12 -1.00
N HIS A 128 -4.69 -18.23 -0.08
CA HIS A 128 -4.74 -16.79 -0.33
C HIS A 128 -3.56 -16.35 -1.20
N ILE A 129 -3.77 -15.36 -2.06
CA ILE A 129 -2.74 -14.84 -2.96
C ILE A 129 -1.90 -13.80 -2.20
N HIS A 130 -0.60 -14.08 -2.02
CA HIS A 130 0.39 -13.21 -1.37
C HIS A 130 -0.20 -12.36 -0.21
N PRO A 131 -0.72 -13.00 0.84
CA PRO A 131 -1.46 -12.31 1.89
C PRO A 131 -0.53 -11.52 2.80
N VAL A 132 -1.01 -10.35 3.23
CA VAL A 132 -0.36 -9.51 4.23
C VAL A 132 -1.36 -8.99 5.25
N GLU A 133 -0.91 -8.77 6.48
CA GLU A 133 -1.71 -8.19 7.56
C GLU A 133 -1.16 -6.81 7.92
N VAL A 134 -1.99 -5.77 7.79
CA VAL A 134 -1.68 -4.44 8.31
C VAL A 134 -2.27 -4.31 9.71
N LYS A 135 -1.41 -4.00 10.68
CA LYS A 135 -1.80 -3.82 12.08
C LYS A 135 -2.05 -2.35 12.42
N PRO A 136 -2.89 -2.06 13.43
CA PRO A 136 -3.10 -0.69 13.88
C PRO A 136 -1.80 -0.03 14.31
N ASN A 137 -1.56 1.20 13.86
CA ASN A 137 -0.39 2.02 14.19
C ASN A 137 0.97 1.39 13.82
N GLU A 138 1.02 0.50 12.82
CA GLU A 138 2.24 -0.16 12.38
C GLU A 138 2.41 -0.09 10.85
N MET A 139 3.63 0.26 10.41
CA MET A 139 4.05 0.11 9.01
C MET A 139 4.64 -1.28 8.81
N LEU A 140 3.92 -2.13 8.08
CA LEU A 140 4.42 -3.44 7.69
C LEU A 140 5.56 -3.28 6.68
N GLN A 141 6.73 -3.84 6.99
CA GLN A 141 7.90 -3.87 6.13
C GLN A 141 7.90 -5.15 5.27
N ILE A 142 7.96 -5.02 3.95
CA ILE A 142 8.00 -6.17 3.03
C ILE A 142 9.08 -6.05 1.95
N GLU A 143 9.48 -7.20 1.42
CA GLU A 143 10.17 -7.29 0.13
C GLU A 143 9.31 -8.15 -0.82
N PHE A 144 8.71 -7.51 -1.82
CA PHE A 144 7.94 -8.21 -2.84
C PHE A 144 8.88 -8.65 -3.96
N LYS A 145 9.06 -9.96 -4.10
CA LYS A 145 9.93 -10.53 -5.13
C LYS A 145 9.15 -10.88 -6.38
N ILE A 146 9.67 -10.50 -7.54
CA ILE A 146 9.19 -10.92 -8.85
C ILE A 146 10.20 -11.90 -9.42
N THR A 147 9.80 -13.16 -9.58
CA THR A 147 10.71 -14.29 -9.82
C THR A 147 10.31 -15.15 -11.02
N TYR A 148 9.32 -14.76 -11.82
CA TYR A 148 8.90 -15.54 -12.99
C TYR A 148 10.01 -15.74 -14.04
N ALA A 149 11.08 -14.94 -14.00
CA ALA A 149 12.25 -15.03 -14.86
C ALA A 149 13.49 -15.62 -14.17
N ALA A 150 13.33 -16.11 -12.93
CA ALA A 150 14.40 -16.73 -12.15
C ALA A 150 14.37 -18.25 -12.30
N HIS A 151 15.55 -18.86 -12.28
CA HIS A 151 15.74 -20.30 -12.28
C HIS A 151 16.50 -20.69 -11.00
N TYR A 152 15.88 -21.50 -10.14
CA TYR A 152 16.44 -21.95 -8.86
C TYR A 152 16.82 -23.42 -8.86
#